data_AF-A0A6P2D7Q3-F1
#
_entry.id   AF-A0A6P2D7Q3-F1
#
_cell.length_a   1.000
_cell.length_b   1.000
_cell.length_c   1.000
_cell.angle_alpha   90.00
_cell.angle_beta   90.00
_cell.angle_gamma   90.00
#
_symmetry.space_group_name_H-M   'P 1'
#
loop_
_entity.id
_entity.type
_entity.pdbx_description
1 polymer ?
#
loop_
_entity_poly.entity_id
_entity_poly.type
_entity_poly.pdbx_seq_one_letter_code
_entity_poly.pdbx_strand_id
1 'polypeptide(L)'
;MDLLSQHEAFLRAIFDAPDDDTPRLVYADFLQEQGDEDRAEFIRVQCELALKPWDESTDRVRRLVTRERELSVRLFPDGAPCECVYSGEIDRSPVRGFGLSGATFVVTDAVLADPGRGRWRIVRSAPALFGANALVTGVLLRPEYFEVLFALPVAQRITGWTLSGHVREELSHSGPGAFDLIDMVQQPVITTAGVEALARHKSARRITELDLRNNNLDNDAARVLVQSPYLDNLKRLQLLEGNRFRGKVWQQVIERFGEDVVG
;
A
#
# COMPACT_ATOMS: atom_id res chain seq x y z
N MET A 1 12.92 19.45 -13.43
CA MET A 1 12.19 18.30 -12.86
C MET A 1 12.88 17.04 -13.37
N ASP A 2 13.32 16.13 -12.49
CA ASP A 2 13.96 14.89 -12.93
C ASP A 2 12.96 13.98 -13.68
N LEU A 3 13.46 13.02 -14.46
CA LEU A 3 12.61 12.12 -15.26
C LEU A 3 11.61 11.36 -14.37
N LEU A 4 12.03 10.94 -13.19
CA LEU A 4 11.20 10.19 -12.25
C LEU A 4 10.00 11.00 -11.74
N SER A 5 10.19 12.29 -11.51
CA SER A 5 9.14 13.21 -11.09
C SER A 5 8.13 13.48 -12.21
N GLN A 6 8.54 13.39 -13.48
CA GLN A 6 7.61 13.46 -14.62
C GLN A 6 6.73 12.20 -14.66
N HIS A 7 7.31 11.01 -14.51
CA HIS A 7 6.53 9.77 -14.37
C HIS A 7 5.53 9.85 -13.20
N GLU A 8 5.96 10.35 -12.04
CA GLU A 8 5.06 10.56 -10.89
C GLU A 8 3.89 11.50 -11.20
N ALA A 9 4.13 12.57 -11.94
CA ALA A 9 3.07 13.50 -12.32
C ALA A 9 2.02 12.82 -13.22
N PHE A 10 2.45 12.00 -14.18
CA PHE A 10 1.54 11.19 -15.00
C PHE A 10 0.75 10.18 -14.16
N LEU A 11 1.42 9.45 -13.26
CA LEU A 11 0.74 8.50 -12.38
C LEU A 11 -0.29 9.22 -11.50
N ARG A 12 0.04 10.38 -10.91
CA ARG A 12 -0.95 11.18 -10.16
C ARG A 12 -2.19 11.49 -11.00
N ALA A 13 -2.02 12.01 -12.20
CA ALA A 13 -3.16 12.31 -13.08
C ALA A 13 -4.00 11.06 -13.41
N ILE A 14 -3.35 9.93 -13.70
CA ILE A 14 -4.03 8.64 -13.99
C ILE A 14 -4.86 8.16 -12.80
N PHE A 15 -4.30 8.23 -11.58
CA PHE A 15 -4.95 7.74 -10.37
C PHE A 15 -5.96 8.74 -9.77
N ASP A 16 -5.90 10.02 -10.13
CA ASP A 16 -6.89 11.04 -9.74
C ASP A 16 -8.13 11.02 -10.65
N ALA A 17 -8.00 10.52 -11.88
CA ALA A 17 -9.10 10.32 -12.82
C ALA A 17 -9.10 8.88 -13.37
N PRO A 18 -9.51 7.88 -12.56
CA PRO A 18 -9.38 6.47 -12.92
C PRO A 18 -10.19 6.06 -14.16
N ASP A 19 -11.30 6.73 -14.46
CA ASP A 19 -12.17 6.42 -15.61
C ASP A 19 -11.79 7.19 -16.89
N ASP A 20 -10.89 8.18 -16.79
CA ASP A 20 -10.45 9.01 -17.92
C ASP A 20 -9.23 8.37 -18.62
N ASP A 21 -9.37 8.07 -19.90
CA ASP A 21 -8.27 7.54 -20.71
C ASP A 21 -7.27 8.60 -21.14
N THR A 22 -7.64 9.87 -21.12
CA THR A 22 -6.77 10.98 -21.53
C THR A 22 -5.40 10.96 -20.84
N PRO A 23 -5.29 10.95 -19.49
CA PRO A 23 -3.99 10.91 -18.82
C PRO A 23 -3.21 9.62 -19.12
N ARG A 24 -3.88 8.51 -19.42
CA ARG A 24 -3.24 7.24 -19.77
C ARG A 24 -2.63 7.27 -21.16
N LEU A 25 -3.35 7.81 -22.14
CA LEU A 25 -2.88 7.95 -23.51
C LEU A 25 -1.72 8.94 -23.59
N VAL A 26 -1.79 10.08 -22.90
CA VAL A 26 -0.66 11.02 -22.81
C VAL A 26 0.56 10.35 -22.16
N TYR A 27 0.36 9.54 -21.11
CA TYR A 27 1.46 8.80 -20.52
C TYR A 27 2.04 7.74 -21.47
N ALA A 28 1.22 7.08 -22.28
CA ALA A 28 1.68 6.15 -23.30
C ALA A 28 2.53 6.85 -24.38
N ASP A 29 2.14 8.05 -24.82
CA ASP A 29 2.94 8.84 -25.76
C ASP A 29 4.31 9.18 -25.15
N PHE A 30 4.31 9.65 -23.90
CA PHE A 30 5.55 9.91 -23.17
C PHE A 30 6.43 8.65 -23.04
N LEU A 31 5.86 7.50 -22.68
CA LEU A 31 6.60 6.24 -22.56
C LEU A 31 7.25 5.83 -23.89
N GLN A 32 6.52 5.99 -24.99
CA GLN A 32 7.04 5.71 -26.33
C GLN A 32 8.21 6.63 -26.68
N GLU A 33 8.13 7.93 -26.37
CA GLU A 33 9.23 8.88 -26.56
C GLU A 33 10.46 8.52 -25.72
N GLN A 34 10.28 7.87 -24.56
CA GLN A 34 11.36 7.35 -23.73
C GLN A 34 11.87 5.96 -24.16
N GLY A 35 11.33 5.38 -25.24
CA GLY A 35 11.72 4.07 -25.75
C GLY A 35 11.05 2.88 -25.05
N ASP A 36 10.01 3.11 -24.23
CA ASP A 36 9.24 2.10 -23.52
C ASP A 36 8.00 1.69 -24.34
N GLU A 37 8.24 1.22 -25.57
CA GLU A 37 7.21 0.95 -26.58
C GLU A 37 6.21 -0.12 -26.14
N ASP A 38 6.69 -1.24 -25.60
CA ASP A 38 5.82 -2.34 -25.16
C ASP A 38 4.84 -1.86 -24.06
N ARG A 39 5.30 -1.02 -23.12
CA ARG A 39 4.41 -0.48 -22.06
C ARG A 39 3.43 0.55 -22.60
N ALA A 40 3.88 1.41 -23.51
CA ALA A 40 3.01 2.38 -24.19
C ALA A 40 1.90 1.67 -24.98
N GLU A 41 2.25 0.66 -25.77
CA GLU A 41 1.29 -0.14 -26.52
C GLU A 41 0.32 -0.88 -25.60
N PHE A 42 0.81 -1.47 -24.51
CA PHE A 42 -0.02 -2.18 -23.54
C PHE A 42 -1.11 -1.28 -22.95
N ILE A 43 -0.76 -0.05 -22.56
CA ILE A 43 -1.74 0.93 -22.05
C ILE A 43 -2.80 1.24 -23.12
N ARG A 44 -2.39 1.50 -24.37
CA ARG A 44 -3.33 1.83 -25.46
C ARG A 44 -4.28 0.67 -25.78
N VAL A 45 -3.77 -0.56 -25.84
CA VAL A 45 -4.57 -1.78 -26.05
C VAL A 45 -5.63 -1.92 -24.96
N GLN A 46 -5.27 -1.72 -23.70
CA GLN A 46 -6.21 -1.85 -22.59
C GLN A 46 -7.25 -0.72 -22.54
N CYS A 47 -6.87 0.52 -22.89
CA CYS A 47 -7.83 1.62 -23.04
C CYS A 47 -8.85 1.31 -24.16
N GLU A 48 -8.39 0.82 -25.32
CA GLU A 48 -9.28 0.46 -26.42
C GLU A 48 -10.23 -0.69 -26.05
N LEU A 49 -9.74 -1.73 -25.36
CA LEU A 49 -10.56 -2.84 -24.87
C LEU A 49 -11.64 -2.38 -23.88
N ALA A 50 -11.33 -1.40 -23.02
CA ALA A 50 -12.27 -0.89 -22.04
C ALA A 50 -13.44 -0.08 -22.63
N LEU A 51 -13.31 0.43 -23.87
CA LEU A 51 -14.37 1.13 -24.57
C LEU A 51 -15.31 0.19 -25.35
N LYS A 52 -15.06 -1.13 -25.37
CA LYS A 52 -15.84 -2.09 -26.15
C LYS A 52 -16.89 -2.81 -25.30
N PRO A 53 -18.16 -2.86 -25.75
CA PRO A 53 -19.19 -3.69 -25.12
C PRO A 53 -18.78 -5.17 -25.08
N TRP A 54 -19.16 -5.85 -24.01
CA TRP A 54 -18.74 -7.24 -23.75
C TRP A 54 -19.34 -8.26 -24.74
N ASP A 55 -20.50 -7.93 -25.30
CA ASP A 55 -21.24 -8.75 -26.27
C ASP A 55 -20.74 -8.58 -27.73
N GLU A 56 -19.93 -7.55 -28.01
CA GLU A 56 -19.33 -7.32 -29.32
C GLU A 56 -18.02 -8.11 -29.51
N SER A 57 -18.14 -9.41 -29.78
CA SER A 57 -16.99 -10.23 -30.23
C SER A 57 -16.63 -9.93 -31.70
N THR A 58 -16.01 -8.78 -31.95
CA THR A 58 -15.43 -8.46 -33.27
C THR A 58 -14.04 -9.07 -33.44
N ASP A 59 -13.59 -9.24 -34.69
CA ASP A 59 -12.20 -9.64 -34.97
C ASP A 59 -11.17 -8.65 -34.40
N ARG A 60 -11.54 -7.37 -34.25
CA ARG A 60 -10.70 -6.35 -33.61
C ARG A 60 -10.51 -6.68 -32.13
N VAL A 61 -11.58 -6.95 -31.39
CA VAL A 61 -11.51 -7.31 -29.96
C VAL A 61 -10.66 -8.56 -29.75
N ARG A 62 -10.84 -9.59 -30.59
CA ARG A 62 -10.00 -10.82 -30.50
C ARG A 62 -8.51 -10.51 -30.69
N ARG A 63 -8.16 -9.70 -31.69
CA ARG A 63 -6.76 -9.29 -31.91
C ARG A 63 -6.19 -8.49 -30.75
N LEU A 64 -6.96 -7.57 -30.17
CA LEU A 64 -6.54 -6.78 -29.02
C LEU A 64 -6.29 -7.66 -27.78
N VAL A 65 -7.19 -8.60 -27.48
CA VAL A 65 -7.03 -9.54 -26.36
C VAL A 65 -5.78 -10.41 -26.55
N THR A 66 -5.54 -10.91 -27.77
CA THR A 66 -4.30 -11.64 -28.06
C THR A 66 -3.07 -10.76 -27.84
N ARG A 67 -3.10 -9.52 -28.33
CA ARG A 67 -1.96 -8.59 -28.21
C ARG A 67 -1.70 -8.19 -26.76
N GLU A 68 -2.74 -7.94 -25.97
CA GLU A 68 -2.65 -7.69 -24.53
C GLU A 68 -1.91 -8.82 -23.82
N ARG A 69 -2.28 -10.08 -24.10
CA ARG A 69 -1.63 -11.26 -23.50
C ARG A 69 -0.16 -11.36 -23.87
N GLU A 70 0.19 -11.12 -25.14
CA GLU A 70 1.58 -11.11 -25.60
C GLU A 70 2.42 -10.05 -24.87
N LEU A 71 1.91 -8.82 -24.78
CA LEU A 71 2.57 -7.71 -24.10
C LEU A 71 2.67 -7.97 -22.59
N SER A 72 1.63 -8.53 -21.98
CA SER A 72 1.64 -8.88 -20.56
C SER A 72 2.76 -9.88 -20.23
N VAL A 73 2.97 -10.90 -21.06
CA VAL A 73 4.04 -11.89 -20.85
C VAL A 73 5.42 -11.24 -20.94
N ARG A 74 5.61 -10.28 -21.86
CA ARG A 74 6.88 -9.56 -22.01
C ARG A 74 7.16 -8.61 -20.85
N LEU A 75 6.15 -7.86 -20.42
CA LEU A 75 6.27 -6.85 -19.38
C LEU A 75 6.35 -7.47 -17.97
N PHE A 76 5.78 -8.66 -17.78
CA PHE A 76 5.67 -9.32 -16.47
C PHE A 76 6.09 -10.79 -16.55
N PRO A 77 7.39 -11.08 -16.77
CA PRO A 77 7.88 -12.46 -16.93
C PRO A 77 7.73 -13.31 -15.67
N ASP A 78 7.75 -12.69 -14.48
CA ASP A 78 7.56 -13.35 -13.18
C ASP A 78 6.07 -13.48 -12.78
N GLY A 79 5.16 -13.18 -13.71
CA GLY A 79 3.72 -13.16 -13.50
C GLY A 79 3.17 -11.73 -13.40
N ALA A 80 1.98 -11.51 -13.98
CA ALA A 80 1.29 -10.23 -13.87
C ALA A 80 0.95 -9.93 -12.39
N PRO A 81 1.16 -8.71 -11.89
CA PRO A 81 0.74 -8.34 -10.54
C PRO A 81 -0.79 -8.46 -10.44
N CYS A 82 -1.24 -9.47 -9.69
CA CYS A 82 -2.63 -9.86 -9.44
C CYS A 82 -3.43 -10.27 -10.70
N GLU A 83 -3.57 -11.59 -10.86
CA GLU A 83 -4.68 -12.32 -11.46
C GLU A 83 -5.67 -11.51 -12.33
N CYS A 84 -5.30 -11.29 -13.59
CA CYS A 84 -6.27 -11.25 -14.68
C CYS A 84 -6.79 -12.70 -14.92
N VAL A 85 -7.37 -13.33 -13.90
CA VAL A 85 -7.97 -14.66 -14.04
C VAL A 85 -9.34 -14.48 -14.68
N TYR A 86 -9.49 -15.06 -15.87
CA TYR A 86 -10.75 -15.16 -16.60
C TYR A 86 -11.72 -16.12 -15.86
N SER A 87 -12.27 -15.70 -14.72
CA SER A 87 -13.27 -16.47 -13.98
C SER A 87 -14.65 -15.81 -14.05
N GLY A 88 -15.30 -15.83 -15.23
CA GLY A 88 -16.77 -15.72 -15.40
C GLY A 88 -17.50 -14.44 -14.99
N GLU A 89 -17.04 -13.71 -13.98
CA GLU A 89 -17.54 -12.45 -13.44
C GLU A 89 -16.30 -11.58 -13.21
N ILE A 90 -15.92 -10.79 -14.22
CA ILE A 90 -14.75 -9.91 -14.14
C ILE A 90 -15.28 -8.51 -13.87
N ASP A 91 -15.04 -8.00 -12.66
CA ASP A 91 -14.98 -6.57 -12.43
C ASP A 91 -13.81 -6.02 -13.28
N ARG A 92 -14.14 -5.45 -14.45
CA ARG A 92 -13.15 -4.88 -15.39
C ARG A 92 -12.84 -3.42 -15.09
N SER A 93 -13.35 -2.89 -13.97
CA SER A 93 -12.95 -1.58 -13.47
C SER A 93 -11.70 -1.71 -12.61
N PRO A 94 -10.61 -0.97 -12.87
CA PRO A 94 -9.99 -0.66 -14.15
C PRO A 94 -8.66 -1.42 -14.31
N VAL A 95 -8.52 -2.21 -15.36
CA VAL A 95 -7.24 -2.75 -15.85
C VAL A 95 -6.88 -2.03 -17.15
N ARG A 96 -6.55 -0.73 -17.03
CA ARG A 96 -6.12 0.15 -18.14
C ARG A 96 -4.66 0.58 -17.95
N GLY A 97 -3.75 -0.40 -18.03
CA GLY A 97 -2.31 -0.27 -17.89
C GLY A 97 -1.78 -0.41 -16.46
N PHE A 98 -2.67 -0.32 -15.47
CA PHE A 98 -2.38 -0.27 -14.04
C PHE A 98 -3.54 -0.95 -13.32
N GLY A 99 -3.30 -1.99 -12.52
CA GLY A 99 -4.32 -2.52 -11.62
C GLY A 99 -4.65 -1.44 -10.59
N LEU A 100 -5.88 -0.96 -10.60
CA LEU A 100 -6.26 0.30 -9.92
C LEU A 100 -6.99 0.11 -8.58
N SER A 101 -7.14 -1.11 -8.08
CA SER A 101 -7.96 -1.37 -6.90
C SER A 101 -7.42 -2.51 -6.03
N GLY A 102 -7.32 -2.26 -4.72
CA GLY A 102 -7.08 -3.28 -3.69
C GLY A 102 -5.62 -3.69 -3.44
N ALA A 103 -4.65 -3.12 -4.16
CA ALA A 103 -3.26 -3.42 -3.90
C ALA A 103 -2.86 -2.97 -2.48
N THR A 104 -2.19 -3.85 -1.75
CA THR A 104 -1.60 -3.53 -0.47
C THR A 104 -0.12 -3.23 -0.66
N PHE A 105 0.34 -2.06 -0.20
CA PHE A 105 1.75 -1.73 -0.21
C PHE A 105 2.43 -2.34 1.02
N VAL A 106 3.25 -3.36 0.78
CA VAL A 106 4.07 -4.00 1.81
C VAL A 106 5.38 -3.24 1.97
N VAL A 107 5.57 -2.59 3.11
CA VAL A 107 6.84 -1.98 3.49
C VAL A 107 7.83 -3.07 3.86
N THR A 108 8.99 -3.07 3.20
CA THR A 108 10.10 -3.99 3.44
C THR A 108 11.36 -3.23 3.81
N ASP A 109 12.33 -3.91 4.44
CA ASP A 109 13.64 -3.31 4.75
C ASP A 109 14.34 -2.76 3.51
N ALA A 110 14.17 -3.42 2.36
CA ALA A 110 14.75 -2.96 1.10
C ALA A 110 14.20 -1.60 0.64
N VAL A 111 12.92 -1.32 0.91
CA VAL A 111 12.30 -0.02 0.59
C VAL A 111 12.80 1.06 1.56
N LEU A 112 12.95 0.73 2.84
CA LEU A 112 13.36 1.68 3.87
C LEU A 112 14.86 2.01 3.82
N ALA A 113 15.70 1.04 3.44
CA ALA A 113 17.15 1.19 3.38
C ALA A 113 17.62 2.04 2.18
N ASP A 114 16.87 2.04 1.08
CA ASP A 114 17.16 2.85 -0.12
C ASP A 114 15.87 3.53 -0.61
N PRO A 115 15.57 4.73 -0.09
CA PRO A 115 14.39 5.50 -0.49
C PRO A 115 14.36 5.82 -1.99
N GLY A 116 15.53 6.01 -2.62
CA GLY A 116 15.64 6.32 -4.04
C GLY A 116 15.23 5.13 -4.91
N ARG A 117 15.72 3.94 -4.56
CA ARG A 117 15.32 2.69 -5.21
C ARG A 117 13.86 2.33 -4.90
N GLY A 118 13.38 2.59 -3.69
CA GLY A 118 11.97 2.45 -3.33
C GLY A 118 11.07 3.32 -4.21
N ARG A 119 11.40 4.61 -4.32
CA ARG A 119 10.73 5.57 -5.22
C ARG A 119 10.76 5.09 -6.67
N TRP A 120 11.93 4.71 -7.18
CA TRP A 120 12.07 4.21 -8.55
C TRP A 120 11.19 2.98 -8.82
N ARG A 121 11.16 2.03 -7.88
CA ARG A 121 10.32 0.83 -8.00
C ARG A 121 8.84 1.20 -8.08
N ILE A 122 8.36 2.07 -7.20
CA ILE A 122 6.95 2.50 -7.18
C ILE A 122 6.56 3.20 -8.47
N VAL A 123 7.46 4.00 -9.04
CA VAL A 123 7.13 4.88 -10.17
C VAL A 123 7.35 4.20 -11.54
N ARG A 124 8.37 3.35 -11.66
CA ARG A 124 8.75 2.72 -12.93
C ARG A 124 8.41 1.25 -13.00
N SER A 125 8.90 0.46 -12.04
CA SER A 125 8.83 -1.00 -12.12
C SER A 125 7.45 -1.55 -11.72
N ALA A 126 6.80 -0.94 -10.74
CA ALA A 126 5.53 -1.39 -10.19
C ALA A 126 4.54 -0.22 -9.99
N PRO A 127 4.18 0.53 -11.05
CA PRO A 127 3.30 1.70 -10.96
C PRO A 127 1.88 1.39 -10.48
N ALA A 128 1.44 0.13 -10.52
CA ALA A 128 0.19 -0.30 -9.91
C ALA A 128 0.18 -0.06 -8.38
N LEU A 129 1.34 -0.11 -7.71
CA LEU A 129 1.44 0.20 -6.28
C LEU A 129 1.02 1.64 -5.97
N PHE A 130 1.08 2.55 -6.94
CA PHE A 130 0.63 3.92 -6.76
C PHE A 130 -0.88 4.01 -6.44
N GLY A 131 -1.66 3.00 -6.82
CA GLY A 131 -3.08 2.84 -6.48
C GLY A 131 -3.35 2.07 -5.20
N ALA A 132 -2.33 1.70 -4.44
CA ALA A 132 -2.54 0.98 -3.20
C ALA A 132 -3.40 1.81 -2.22
N ASN A 133 -4.31 1.14 -1.53
CA ASN A 133 -5.23 1.77 -0.57
C ASN A 133 -4.86 1.46 0.89
N ALA A 134 -4.02 0.45 1.11
CA ALA A 134 -3.55 0.02 2.41
C ALA A 134 -2.03 -0.11 2.41
N LEU A 135 -1.41 0.29 3.53
CA LEU A 135 -0.01 0.07 3.84
C LEU A 135 0.07 -0.98 4.94
N VAL A 136 0.86 -2.02 4.73
CA VAL A 136 1.17 -3.03 5.74
C VAL A 136 2.67 -3.13 5.92
N THR A 137 3.11 -3.59 7.08
CA THR A 137 4.52 -3.88 7.30
C THR A 137 4.69 -5.07 8.24
N GLY A 138 5.70 -5.89 7.96
CA GLY A 138 6.20 -6.89 8.91
C GLY A 138 7.58 -6.53 9.45
N VAL A 139 8.09 -5.34 9.13
CA VAL A 139 9.40 -4.85 9.60
C VAL A 139 9.19 -3.85 10.74
N LEU A 140 10.15 -3.81 11.67
CA LEU A 140 10.10 -2.88 12.79
C LEU A 140 10.35 -1.44 12.30
N LEU A 141 9.32 -0.60 12.37
CA LEU A 141 9.39 0.81 12.03
C LEU A 141 10.04 1.62 13.15
N ARG A 142 11.34 1.89 12.97
CA ARG A 142 12.08 2.84 13.80
C ARG A 142 11.65 4.28 13.51
N PRO A 143 11.77 5.21 14.48
CA PRO A 143 11.36 6.61 14.32
C PRO A 143 11.87 7.29 13.04
N GLU A 144 13.13 7.04 12.67
CA GLU A 144 13.79 7.61 11.50
C GLU A 144 13.15 7.21 10.15
N TYR A 145 12.39 6.11 10.13
CA TYR A 145 11.75 5.64 8.90
C TYR A 145 10.47 6.38 8.53
N PHE A 146 9.86 7.13 9.46
CA PHE A 146 8.62 7.83 9.17
C PHE A 146 8.80 8.97 8.16
N GLU A 147 9.94 9.68 8.19
CA GLU A 147 10.27 10.68 7.16
C GLU A 147 10.37 10.05 5.77
N VAL A 148 11.03 8.88 5.68
CA VAL A 148 11.12 8.11 4.43
C VAL A 148 9.74 7.66 3.97
N LEU A 149 8.97 7.02 4.85
CA LEU A 149 7.64 6.51 4.55
C LEU A 149 6.73 7.62 4.03
N PHE A 150 6.66 8.76 4.71
CA PHE A 150 5.83 9.87 4.29
C PHE A 150 6.31 10.56 3.00
N ALA A 151 7.60 10.41 2.65
CA ALA A 151 8.14 10.90 1.39
C ALA A 151 7.81 9.97 0.20
N LEU A 152 7.48 8.69 0.44
CA LEU A 152 7.15 7.76 -0.64
C LEU A 152 5.89 8.19 -1.40
N PRO A 153 5.90 8.20 -2.76
CA PRO A 153 4.76 8.64 -3.54
C PRO A 153 3.47 7.85 -3.26
N VAL A 154 3.59 6.53 -3.01
CA VAL A 154 2.47 5.66 -2.66
C VAL A 154 1.85 6.00 -1.29
N ALA A 155 2.69 6.23 -0.28
CA ALA A 155 2.24 6.52 1.08
C ALA A 155 1.57 7.91 1.19
N GLN A 156 1.82 8.79 0.22
CA GLN A 156 1.10 10.06 0.12
C GLN A 156 -0.38 9.87 -0.28
N ARG A 157 -0.76 8.72 -0.83
CA ARG A 157 -2.16 8.43 -1.21
C ARG A 157 -2.85 7.50 -0.23
N ILE A 158 -2.11 6.57 0.36
CA ILE A 158 -2.64 5.61 1.32
C ILE A 158 -3.12 6.33 2.58
N THR A 159 -4.40 6.15 2.90
CA THR A 159 -5.01 6.64 4.14
C THR A 159 -5.18 5.54 5.19
N GLY A 160 -5.12 4.26 4.80
CA GLY A 160 -5.19 3.11 5.71
C GLY A 160 -3.83 2.50 6.02
N TRP A 161 -3.43 2.53 7.29
CA TRP A 161 -2.13 2.05 7.76
C TRP A 161 -2.33 0.90 8.75
N THR A 162 -1.95 -0.30 8.34
CA THR A 162 -1.96 -1.50 9.18
C THR A 162 -0.56 -1.75 9.69
N LEU A 163 -0.31 -1.29 10.91
CA LEU A 163 0.94 -1.46 11.63
C LEU A 163 0.71 -2.41 12.82
N SER A 164 -0.10 -3.45 12.64
CA SER A 164 -0.33 -4.46 13.68
C SER A 164 0.90 -5.36 13.83
N GLY A 165 1.33 -5.60 15.06
CA GLY A 165 2.33 -6.64 15.33
C GLY A 165 1.81 -8.05 15.06
N HIS A 166 2.72 -9.01 15.02
CA HIS A 166 2.41 -10.41 14.77
C HIS A 166 2.77 -11.27 15.98
N VAL A 167 2.11 -12.42 16.13
CA VAL A 167 2.56 -13.45 17.09
C VAL A 167 3.24 -14.54 16.29
N ARG A 168 4.44 -14.95 16.71
CA ARG A 168 5.15 -16.09 16.13
C ARG A 168 5.33 -17.18 17.17
N GLU A 169 5.24 -18.42 16.70
CA GLU A 169 5.61 -19.58 17.48
C GLU A 169 7.13 -19.77 17.38
N GLU A 170 7.80 -19.77 18.53
CA GLU A 170 9.22 -20.03 18.61
C GLU A 170 9.43 -21.33 19.40
N LEU A 171 10.10 -22.29 18.77
CA LEU A 171 10.44 -23.57 19.38
C LEU A 171 11.69 -23.39 20.23
N SER A 172 11.49 -23.32 21.54
CA SER A 172 12.58 -23.36 22.49
C SER A 172 13.10 -24.81 22.61
N HIS A 173 14.27 -25.07 22.01
CA HIS A 173 14.88 -26.39 22.07
C HIS A 173 15.45 -26.61 23.48
N SER A 174 14.83 -27.53 24.23
CA SER A 174 15.17 -27.73 25.64
C SER A 174 16.29 -28.77 25.88
N GLY A 175 16.93 -29.25 24.80
CA GLY A 175 18.01 -30.22 24.85
C GLY A 175 17.54 -31.67 25.00
N PRO A 176 18.45 -32.66 24.95
CA PRO A 176 18.09 -34.08 24.91
C PRO A 176 17.40 -34.54 26.19
N GLY A 177 16.18 -35.09 26.05
CA GLY A 177 15.39 -35.62 27.17
C GLY A 177 14.42 -34.62 27.81
N ALA A 178 14.33 -33.38 27.30
CA ALA A 178 13.31 -32.41 27.67
C ALA A 178 12.27 -32.26 26.55
N PHE A 179 11.05 -31.84 26.90
CA PHE A 179 10.03 -31.48 25.93
C PHE A 179 10.32 -30.07 25.39
N ASP A 180 10.25 -29.90 24.07
CA ASP A 180 10.31 -28.58 23.47
C ASP A 180 9.07 -27.76 23.88
N LEU A 181 9.30 -26.54 24.35
CA LEU A 181 8.22 -25.59 24.65
C LEU A 181 8.01 -24.68 23.45
N ILE A 182 6.74 -24.45 23.12
CA ILE A 182 6.33 -23.48 22.12
C ILE A 182 6.11 -22.16 22.85
N ASP A 183 7.00 -21.20 22.63
CA ASP A 183 6.85 -19.83 23.12
C ASP A 183 6.08 -19.00 22.09
N MET A 184 5.03 -18.31 22.57
CA MET A 184 4.31 -17.31 21.77
C MET A 184 5.03 -15.97 21.91
N VAL A 185 5.81 -15.58 20.90
CA VAL A 185 6.57 -14.34 20.92
C VAL A 185 5.85 -13.27 20.11
N GLN A 186 5.48 -12.16 20.77
CA GLN A 186 4.98 -10.97 20.09
C GLN A 186 6.12 -10.29 19.31
N GLN A 187 5.86 -10.00 18.06
CA GLN A 187 6.72 -9.32 17.10
C GLN A 187 6.09 -7.96 16.80
N PRO A 188 6.36 -6.93 17.61
CA PRO A 188 5.86 -5.58 17.35
C PRO A 188 6.47 -5.05 16.05
N VAL A 189 5.70 -4.28 15.30
CA VAL A 189 6.16 -3.57 14.10
C VAL A 189 6.33 -2.07 14.34
N ILE A 190 5.86 -1.55 15.47
CA ILE A 190 6.10 -0.17 15.90
C ILE A 190 6.33 -0.10 17.42
N THR A 191 7.24 0.77 17.84
CA THR A 191 7.52 1.06 19.26
C THR A 191 6.83 2.35 19.71
N THR A 192 6.81 2.64 21.01
CA THR A 192 6.34 3.95 21.52
C THR A 192 7.05 5.13 20.85
N ALA A 193 8.35 5.04 20.59
CA ALA A 193 9.09 6.08 19.87
C ALA A 193 8.66 6.20 18.39
N GLY A 194 8.33 5.07 17.75
CA GLY A 194 7.75 5.07 16.40
C GLY A 194 6.36 5.71 16.37
N VAL A 195 5.51 5.42 17.37
CA VAL A 195 4.20 6.07 17.55
C VAL A 195 4.37 7.58 17.73
N GLU A 196 5.39 8.02 18.47
CA GLU A 196 5.71 9.44 18.61
C GLU A 196 6.12 10.09 17.30
N ALA A 197 6.98 9.44 16.51
CA ALA A 197 7.36 9.94 15.19
C ALA A 197 6.14 10.06 14.26
N LEU A 198 5.27 9.05 14.24
CA LEU A 198 4.01 9.06 13.49
C LEU A 198 3.10 10.22 13.93
N ALA A 199 2.84 10.32 15.24
CA ALA A 199 1.90 11.27 15.83
C ALA A 199 2.33 12.74 15.69
N ARG A 200 3.65 13.00 15.57
CA ARG A 200 4.21 14.35 15.40
C ARG A 200 4.37 14.76 13.93
N HIS A 201 4.18 13.83 12.99
CA HIS A 201 4.40 14.13 11.58
C HIS A 201 3.16 14.75 10.93
N LYS A 202 3.31 15.93 10.31
CA LYS A 202 2.20 16.69 9.71
C LYS A 202 1.41 15.91 8.65
N SER A 203 2.07 15.00 7.92
CA SER A 203 1.40 14.18 6.90
C SER A 203 0.50 13.11 7.47
N ALA A 204 0.55 12.83 8.78
CA ALA A 204 -0.36 11.90 9.44
C ALA A 204 -1.83 12.36 9.37
N ARG A 205 -2.08 13.65 9.10
CA ARG A 205 -3.44 14.21 8.85
C ARG A 205 -4.22 13.47 7.78
N ARG A 206 -3.55 12.79 6.84
CA ARG A 206 -4.21 12.03 5.77
C ARG A 206 -4.69 10.64 6.22
N ILE A 207 -4.19 10.14 7.35
CA ILE A 207 -4.49 8.79 7.82
C ILE A 207 -5.92 8.80 8.35
N THR A 208 -6.74 7.93 7.79
CA THR A 208 -8.14 7.74 8.19
C THR A 208 -8.34 6.42 8.92
N GLU A 209 -7.45 5.45 8.72
CA GLU A 209 -7.54 4.14 9.34
C GLU A 209 -6.16 3.74 9.85
N LEU A 210 -6.07 3.38 11.13
CA LEU A 210 -4.81 3.03 11.76
C LEU A 210 -5.01 1.80 12.65
N ASP A 211 -4.28 0.73 12.36
CA ASP A 211 -4.24 -0.46 13.21
C ASP A 211 -2.86 -0.57 13.87
N LEU A 212 -2.82 -0.48 15.20
CA LEU A 212 -1.62 -0.65 16.02
C LEU A 212 -1.75 -1.82 17.01
N ARG A 213 -2.64 -2.78 16.77
CA ARG A 213 -2.78 -3.96 17.65
C ARG A 213 -1.47 -4.75 17.75
N ASN A 214 -1.30 -5.51 18.81
CA ASN A 214 -0.19 -6.45 19.01
C ASN A 214 1.21 -5.82 18.99
N ASN A 215 1.34 -4.54 19.37
CA ASN A 215 2.62 -3.83 19.41
C ASN A 215 3.19 -3.64 20.83
N ASN A 216 2.56 -4.24 21.85
CA ASN A 216 2.99 -4.12 23.23
C ASN A 216 3.05 -2.67 23.74
N LEU A 217 2.26 -1.78 23.13
CA LEU A 217 2.20 -0.34 23.43
C LEU A 217 1.65 -0.10 24.83
N ASP A 218 2.18 0.89 25.53
CA ASP A 218 1.81 1.24 26.90
C ASP A 218 1.04 2.56 26.98
N ASN A 219 0.72 2.98 28.21
CA ASN A 219 -0.02 4.22 28.44
C ASN A 219 0.69 5.46 27.89
N ASP A 220 2.02 5.45 27.73
CA ASP A 220 2.75 6.58 27.17
C ASP A 220 2.52 6.68 25.66
N ALA A 221 2.54 5.56 24.94
CA ALA A 221 2.14 5.53 23.53
C ALA A 221 0.69 6.02 23.32
N ALA A 222 -0.25 5.63 24.19
CA ALA A 222 -1.63 6.11 24.11
C ALA A 222 -1.74 7.62 24.34
N ARG A 223 -1.00 8.19 25.30
CA ARG A 223 -0.97 9.65 25.53
C ARG A 223 -0.40 10.40 24.33
N VAL A 224 0.63 9.86 23.69
CA VAL A 224 1.21 10.42 22.47
C VAL A 224 0.17 10.49 21.34
N LEU A 225 -0.61 9.42 21.15
CA LEU A 225 -1.71 9.42 20.17
C LEU A 225 -2.74 10.50 20.50
N VAL A 226 -3.19 10.57 21.76
CA VAL A 226 -4.18 11.55 22.22
C VAL A 226 -3.72 12.99 22.00
N GLN A 227 -2.43 13.26 22.22
CA GLN A 227 -1.82 14.58 22.08
C GLN A 227 -1.49 14.96 20.62
N SER A 228 -1.66 14.04 19.66
CA SER A 228 -1.37 14.33 18.25
C SER A 228 -2.29 15.43 17.69
N PRO A 229 -1.72 16.51 17.11
CA PRO A 229 -2.49 17.51 16.38
C PRO A 229 -2.77 17.08 14.93
N TYR A 230 -2.34 15.87 14.54
CA TYR A 230 -2.33 15.39 13.16
C TYR A 230 -3.15 14.12 12.95
N LEU A 231 -3.74 13.53 13.98
CA LEU A 231 -4.60 12.33 13.88
C LEU A 231 -6.09 12.68 13.98
N ASP A 232 -6.46 13.91 13.61
CA ASP A 232 -7.82 14.44 13.69
C ASP A 232 -8.80 13.83 12.67
N ASN A 233 -8.30 13.26 11.57
CA ASN A 233 -9.13 12.67 10.51
C ASN A 233 -9.32 11.14 10.63
N LEU A 234 -8.91 10.53 11.75
CA LEU A 234 -9.12 9.11 11.99
C LEU A 234 -10.62 8.77 12.02
N LYS A 235 -10.98 7.75 11.25
CA LYS A 235 -12.31 7.13 11.18
C LYS A 235 -12.31 5.72 11.77
N ARG A 236 -11.14 5.06 11.80
CA ARG A 236 -10.92 3.78 12.47
C ARG A 236 -9.55 3.77 13.14
N LEU A 237 -9.51 3.37 14.40
CA LEU A 237 -8.31 3.27 15.21
C LEU A 237 -8.36 1.98 16.02
N GLN A 238 -7.60 0.96 15.62
CA GLN A 238 -7.53 -0.32 16.33
C GLN A 238 -6.33 -0.36 17.27
N LEU A 239 -6.59 -0.56 18.55
CA LEU A 239 -5.61 -0.38 19.62
C LEU A 239 -5.69 -1.45 20.72
N LEU A 240 -6.85 -2.04 21.00
CA LEU A 240 -7.02 -2.84 22.21
C LEU A 240 -6.18 -4.11 22.25
N GLU A 241 -6.23 -4.89 21.18
CA GLU A 241 -5.65 -6.22 21.15
C GLU A 241 -4.12 -6.18 21.25
N GLY A 242 -3.55 -7.00 22.14
CA GLY A 242 -2.10 -7.18 22.27
C GLY A 242 -1.30 -5.95 22.69
N ASN A 243 -1.96 -4.92 23.25
CA ASN A 243 -1.33 -3.75 23.86
C ASN A 243 -1.55 -3.73 25.37
N ARG A 244 -0.74 -2.93 26.09
CA ARG A 244 -0.69 -2.85 27.56
C ARG A 244 -1.32 -1.56 28.10
N PHE A 245 -2.46 -1.17 27.54
CA PHE A 245 -3.20 0.00 28.03
C PHE A 245 -3.92 -0.33 29.34
N ARG A 246 -3.82 0.58 30.32
CA ARG A 246 -4.36 0.39 31.67
C ARG A 246 -4.98 1.66 32.22
N GLY A 247 -5.97 1.49 33.10
CA GLY A 247 -6.59 2.59 33.83
C GLY A 247 -7.34 3.55 32.91
N LYS A 248 -7.33 4.84 33.27
CA LYS A 248 -8.17 5.87 32.61
C LYS A 248 -7.67 6.30 31.22
N VAL A 249 -6.53 5.80 30.74
CA VAL A 249 -5.98 6.23 29.43
C VAL A 249 -6.93 5.86 28.29
N TRP A 250 -7.63 4.74 28.40
CA TRP A 250 -8.59 4.31 27.39
C TRP A 250 -9.75 5.29 27.24
N GLN A 251 -10.23 5.83 28.36
CA GLN A 251 -11.26 6.87 28.35
C GLN A 251 -10.75 8.15 27.65
N GLN A 252 -9.48 8.52 27.84
CA GLN A 252 -8.89 9.66 27.13
C GLN A 252 -8.80 9.44 25.62
N VAL A 253 -8.51 8.20 25.18
CA VAL A 253 -8.50 7.83 23.76
C VAL A 253 -9.92 7.94 23.18
N ILE A 254 -10.92 7.39 23.88
CA ILE A 254 -12.33 7.50 23.48
C ILE A 254 -12.78 8.97 23.45
N GLU A 255 -12.51 9.75 24.49
CA GLU A 255 -12.86 11.18 24.55
C GLU A 255 -12.24 11.97 23.38
N ARG A 256 -11.04 11.58 22.95
CA ARG A 256 -10.31 12.27 21.87
C ARG A 256 -10.80 11.89 20.47
N PHE A 257 -11.06 10.62 20.22
CA PHE A 257 -11.32 10.09 18.86
C PHE A 257 -12.78 9.67 18.63
N GLY A 258 -13.55 9.43 19.69
CA GLY A 258 -14.93 8.95 19.65
C GLY A 258 -15.05 7.42 19.77
N GLU A 259 -16.13 6.95 20.38
CA GLU A 259 -16.39 5.50 20.55
C GLU A 259 -16.54 4.77 19.20
N ASP A 260 -17.11 5.41 18.18
CA ASP A 260 -17.31 4.81 16.85
C ASP A 260 -16.00 4.68 16.04
N VAL A 261 -14.96 5.42 16.42
CA VAL A 261 -13.65 5.40 15.75
C VAL A 261 -12.74 4.34 16.36
N VAL A 262 -12.85 4.12 17.66
CA VAL A 262 -11.87 3.38 18.46
C VAL A 262 -12.31 1.92 18.66
N GLY A 263 -11.42 0.96 18.37
CA GLY A 263 -11.65 -0.48 18.52
C GLY A 263 -10.46 -1.30 19.00
#